data_AF-A0A7X8RC74-F1
#
_entry.id   AF-A0A7X8RC74-F1
#
_cell.length_a   1.000
_cell.length_b   1.000
_cell.length_c   1.000
_cell.angle_alpha   90.00
_cell.angle_beta   90.00
_cell.angle_gamma   90.00
#
_symmetry.space_group_name_H-M   'P 1'
#
loop_
_entity.id
_entity.type
_entity.pdbx_description
1 polymer ?
#
loop_
_entity_poly.entity_id
_entity_poly.type
_entity_poly.pdbx_seq_one_letter_code
_entity_poly.pdbx_strand_id
1 'polypeptide(L)'
;MKHLKIRLMLVMGYLGAVVGAGFASGQEIVQFFVAYGSPGLTGALVATLLFASMGGLLLYLSHRYRVSNYQDLLSRVIGERVSPVIDIMLAVFLFLGISTMFSASGAVFYEHLYLPKKAGILAAYLLVVILLL
;
A
#
# COMPACT_ATOMS: atom_id res chain seq x y z
N MET A 1 -19.04 -24.09 -2.12
CA MET A 1 -19.10 -22.68 -2.59
C MET A 1 -18.64 -21.66 -1.54
N LYS A 2 -19.08 -21.72 -0.27
CA LYS A 2 -18.70 -20.74 0.78
C LYS A 2 -17.18 -20.57 0.99
N HIS A 3 -16.41 -21.66 1.01
CA HIS A 3 -14.95 -21.59 1.19
C HIS A 3 -14.22 -20.92 0.02
N LEU A 4 -14.73 -21.06 -1.21
CA LEU A 4 -14.14 -20.41 -2.39
C LEU A 4 -14.34 -18.89 -2.32
N LYS A 5 -15.53 -18.45 -1.90
CA LYS A 5 -15.84 -17.02 -1.72
C LYS A 5 -14.90 -16.35 -0.71
N ILE A 6 -14.64 -17.01 0.42
CA ILE A 6 -13.72 -16.49 1.45
C ILE A 6 -12.29 -16.39 0.92
N ARG A 7 -11.81 -17.42 0.21
CA ARG A 7 -10.47 -17.41 -0.39
C ARG A 7 -10.31 -16.27 -1.39
N LEU A 8 -11.29 -16.08 -2.27
CA LEU A 8 -11.27 -14.97 -3.22
C LEU A 8 -11.32 -13.62 -2.53
N MET A 9 -12.13 -13.46 -1.48
CA MET A 9 -12.18 -12.21 -0.70
C MET A 9 -10.83 -11.88 -0.07
N LEU A 10 -10.13 -12.87 0.49
CA LEU A 10 -8.79 -12.68 1.05
C LEU A 10 -7.77 -12.28 -0.02
N VAL A 11 -7.78 -12.96 -1.18
CA VAL A 11 -6.86 -12.65 -2.29
C VAL A 11 -7.13 -11.23 -2.82
N MET A 12 -8.39 -10.88 -3.06
CA MET A 12 -8.76 -9.55 -3.55
C MET A 12 -8.44 -8.45 -2.53
N GLY A 13 -8.65 -8.71 -1.24
CA GLY A 13 -8.27 -7.78 -0.18
C GLY A 13 -6.76 -7.54 -0.12
N TYR A 14 -5.97 -8.61 -0.22
CA TYR A 14 -4.50 -8.49 -0.26
C TYR A 14 -4.03 -7.74 -1.51
N LEU A 15 -4.54 -8.10 -2.69
CA LEU A 15 -4.20 -7.41 -3.93
C LEU A 15 -4.57 -5.93 -3.88
N GLY A 16 -5.77 -5.58 -3.40
CA GLY A 16 -6.20 -4.20 -3.28
C GLY A 16 -5.40 -3.38 -2.27
N ALA A 17 -4.88 -4.01 -1.21
CA ALA A 17 -4.04 -3.34 -0.22
C ALA A 17 -2.61 -3.09 -0.72
N VAL A 18 -2.07 -3.98 -1.56
CA VAL A 18 -0.71 -3.87 -2.10
C VAL A 18 -0.65 -3.01 -3.36
N VAL A 19 -1.67 -3.08 -4.21
CA VAL A 19 -1.71 -2.34 -5.48
C VAL A 19 -2.10 -0.89 -5.23
N GLY A 20 -1.09 -0.02 -5.16
CA GLY A 20 -1.26 1.43 -5.04
C GLY A 20 -1.34 2.16 -6.38
N ALA A 21 -1.34 3.51 -6.33
CA ALA A 21 -1.37 4.37 -7.51
C ALA A 21 -0.15 4.17 -8.45
N GLY A 22 1.01 3.82 -7.90
CA GLY A 22 2.22 3.53 -8.68
C GLY A 22 2.09 2.25 -9.52
N PHE A 23 1.50 1.19 -8.96
CA PHE A 23 1.14 -0.02 -9.70
C PHE A 23 0.05 0.25 -10.74
N ALA A 24 -1.00 0.98 -10.36
CA ALA A 24 -2.13 1.28 -11.26
C ALA A 24 -1.73 2.16 -12.46
N SER A 25 -0.83 3.14 -12.24
CA SER A 25 -0.28 3.99 -13.31
C SER A 25 0.83 3.29 -14.12
N GLY A 26 1.36 2.17 -13.62
CA GLY A 26 2.49 1.45 -14.21
C GLY A 26 3.85 2.11 -14.03
N GLN A 27 3.93 3.27 -13.36
CA GLN A 27 5.18 4.01 -13.20
C GLN A 27 6.23 3.23 -12.39
N GLU A 28 5.82 2.62 -11.29
CA GLU A 28 6.72 1.77 -10.48
C GLU A 28 7.20 0.54 -11.27
N ILE A 29 6.33 -0.03 -12.11
CA ILE A 29 6.69 -1.18 -12.95
C ILE A 29 7.76 -0.78 -13.98
N VAL A 30 7.57 0.39 -14.61
CA VAL A 30 8.54 0.91 -15.58
C VAL A 30 9.86 1.23 -14.90
N GLN A 31 9.82 1.93 -13.77
CA GLN A 31 11.00 2.42 -13.07
C GLN A 31 11.82 1.32 -12.40
N PHE A 32 11.17 0.29 -11.84
CA PHE A 32 11.87 -0.77 -11.09
C PHE A 32 12.22 -2.00 -11.94
N PHE A 33 11.49 -2.25 -13.02
CA PHE A 33 11.68 -3.48 -13.82
C PHE A 33 11.96 -3.16 -15.29
N VAL A 34 11.03 -2.50 -16.00
CA VAL A 34 11.13 -2.38 -17.48
C VAL A 34 12.36 -1.59 -17.91
N ALA A 35 12.72 -0.52 -17.19
CA ALA A 35 13.88 0.32 -17.49
C ALA A 35 15.22 -0.45 -17.49
N TYR A 36 15.27 -1.61 -16.82
CA TYR A 36 16.47 -2.45 -16.72
C TYR A 36 16.50 -3.59 -17.75
N GLY A 37 15.50 -3.72 -18.63
CA GLY A 37 15.47 -4.77 -19.66
C GLY A 37 15.42 -6.19 -19.08
N SER A 38 16.26 -7.09 -19.59
CA SER A 38 16.26 -8.51 -19.20
C SER A 38 16.51 -8.76 -17.70
N PRO A 39 17.48 -8.09 -17.04
CA PRO A 39 17.60 -8.11 -15.57
C PRO A 39 16.35 -7.64 -14.81
N GLY A 40 15.53 -6.79 -15.41
CA GLY A 40 14.26 -6.37 -14.83
C GLY A 40 13.28 -7.52 -14.64
N LEU A 41 13.29 -8.50 -15.55
CA LEU A 41 12.42 -9.68 -15.49
C LEU A 41 12.76 -10.58 -14.29
N THR A 42 14.05 -10.80 -14.03
CA THR A 42 14.47 -11.58 -12.85
C THR A 42 14.13 -10.83 -11.57
N GLY A 43 14.29 -9.50 -11.54
CA GLY A 43 13.82 -8.65 -10.45
C GLY A 43 12.31 -8.79 -10.19
N ALA A 44 11.49 -8.80 -11.24
CA ALA A 44 10.04 -8.95 -11.13
C ALA A 44 9.64 -10.34 -10.57
N LEU A 45 10.33 -11.40 -10.99
CA LEU A 45 10.12 -12.75 -10.44
C LEU A 45 10.48 -12.82 -8.95
N VAL A 46 11.61 -12.24 -8.56
CA VAL A 46 12.04 -12.17 -7.15
C VAL A 46 11.03 -11.37 -6.33
N ALA A 47 10.60 -10.20 -6.81
CA ALA A 47 9.59 -9.39 -6.13
C ALA A 47 8.28 -10.17 -5.96
N THR A 48 7.83 -10.89 -6.98
CA THR A 48 6.62 -11.74 -6.91
C THR A 48 6.72 -12.79 -5.80
N LEU A 49 7.86 -13.49 -5.72
CA LEU A 49 8.10 -14.49 -4.66
C LEU A 49 8.14 -13.85 -3.27
N LEU A 50 8.77 -12.68 -3.13
CA LEU A 50 8.81 -11.95 -1.87
C LEU A 50 7.42 -11.45 -1.44
N PHE A 51 6.64 -10.87 -2.35
CA PHE A 51 5.25 -10.46 -2.05
C PHE A 51 4.39 -11.65 -1.65
N ALA A 52 4.48 -12.77 -2.36
CA ALA A 52 3.68 -13.96 -2.04
C ALA A 52 4.07 -14.57 -0.67
N SER A 53 5.38 -14.71 -0.43
CA SER A 53 5.88 -15.32 0.82
C SER A 53 5.68 -14.41 2.04
N MET A 54 6.04 -13.12 1.96
CA MET A 54 5.91 -12.19 3.08
C MET A 54 4.45 -11.84 3.37
N GLY A 55 3.64 -11.61 2.35
CA GLY A 55 2.21 -11.38 2.52
C GLY A 55 1.50 -12.59 3.13
N GLY A 56 1.81 -13.80 2.62
CA GLY A 56 1.30 -15.04 3.18
C GLY A 56 1.73 -15.26 4.63
N LEU A 57 2.99 -14.98 4.96
CA LEU A 57 3.51 -15.06 6.32
C LEU A 57 2.81 -14.08 7.25
N LEU A 58 2.63 -12.82 6.85
CA LEU A 58 1.90 -11.81 7.63
C LEU A 58 0.46 -12.25 7.91
N LEU A 59 -0.28 -12.69 6.89
CA LEU A 59 -1.65 -13.18 7.07
C LEU A 59 -1.71 -14.41 7.99
N TYR A 60 -0.76 -15.33 7.84
CA TYR A 60 -0.64 -16.50 8.71
C TYR A 60 -0.39 -16.11 10.17
N LEU A 61 0.55 -15.20 10.43
CA LEU A 61 0.88 -14.74 11.78
C LEU A 61 -0.28 -13.99 12.42
N SER A 62 -0.95 -13.11 11.68
CA SER A 62 -2.16 -12.42 12.14
C SER A 62 -3.24 -13.40 12.60
N HIS A 63 -3.49 -14.44 11.78
CA HIS A 63 -4.44 -15.50 12.13
C HIS A 63 -3.97 -16.34 13.32
N ARG A 64 -2.69 -16.73 13.36
CA ARG A 64 -2.09 -17.56 14.41
C ARG A 64 -2.14 -16.88 15.77
N TYR A 65 -1.83 -15.59 15.82
CA TYR A 65 -1.81 -14.80 17.05
C TYR A 65 -3.18 -14.22 17.43
N ARG A 66 -4.19 -14.36 16.57
CA ARG A 66 -5.54 -13.80 16.75
C ARG A 66 -5.53 -12.31 17.06
N VAL A 67 -4.68 -11.57 16.34
CA VAL A 67 -4.58 -10.11 16.47
C VAL A 67 -5.50 -9.44 15.46
N SER A 68 -6.13 -8.34 15.86
CA SER A 68 -7.06 -7.56 15.03
C SER A 68 -6.49 -6.21 14.60
N ASN A 69 -5.35 -5.80 15.16
CA ASN A 69 -4.65 -4.57 14.81
C ASN A 69 -3.17 -4.88 14.50
N TYR A 70 -2.53 -3.99 13.72
CA TYR A 70 -1.16 -4.23 13.26
C TYR A 70 -0.13 -3.94 14.36
N GLN A 71 -0.44 -3.08 15.33
CA GLN A 71 0.48 -2.75 16.42
C GLN A 71 0.72 -3.97 17.33
N ASP A 72 -0.31 -4.76 17.62
CA ASP A 72 -0.21 -6.02 18.37
C ASP A 72 0.54 -7.09 17.58
N LEU A 73 0.40 -7.10 16.24
CA LEU A 73 1.21 -7.97 15.39
C LEU A 73 2.69 -7.56 15.46
N LEU A 74 2.95 -6.25 15.39
CA LEU A 74 4.30 -5.68 15.42
C LEU A 74 5.00 -5.96 16.75
N SER A 75 4.29 -5.78 17.87
CA SER A 75 4.81 -6.08 19.22
C SER A 75 5.12 -7.57 19.40
N ARG A 76 4.31 -8.47 18.83
CA ARG A 76 4.57 -9.91 18.89
C ARG A 76 5.73 -10.39 18.02
N VAL A 77 5.93 -9.77 16.86
CA VAL A 77 6.97 -10.19 15.90
C VAL A 77 8.33 -9.56 16.23
N ILE A 78 8.35 -8.27 16.57
CA ILE A 78 9.59 -7.51 16.78
C ILE A 78 9.92 -7.36 18.27
N GLY A 79 8.92 -7.41 19.14
CA GLY A 79 9.05 -7.23 20.59
C GLY A 79 8.63 -5.84 21.06
N GLU A 80 8.09 -5.79 22.28
CA GLU A 80 7.45 -4.59 22.88
C GLU A 80 8.37 -3.36 23.01
N ARG A 81 9.70 -3.57 23.05
CA ARG A 81 10.67 -2.48 23.19
C ARG A 81 10.93 -1.75 21.87
N VAL A 82 10.91 -2.48 20.75
CA VAL A 82 11.29 -1.95 19.43
C VAL A 82 10.04 -1.60 18.62
N SER A 83 8.90 -2.26 18.88
CA SER A 83 7.65 -2.00 18.17
C SER A 83 7.20 -0.53 18.18
N PRO A 84 7.34 0.27 19.26
CA PRO A 84 6.91 1.68 19.23
C PRO A 84 7.73 2.53 18.26
N VAL A 85 9.02 2.22 18.10
CA VAL A 85 9.90 2.95 17.15
C VAL A 85 9.46 2.66 15.72
N ILE A 86 9.21 1.39 15.40
CA ILE A 86 8.77 0.97 14.07
C ILE A 86 7.36 1.51 13.79
N ASP A 87 6.47 1.52 14.78
CA ASP A 87 5.12 2.09 14.67
C ASP A 87 5.16 3.57 14.31
N ILE A 88 6.02 4.36 14.97
CA ILE A 88 6.24 5.77 14.64
C ILE A 88 6.79 5.93 13.23
N MET A 89 7.77 5.11 12.82
CA MET A 89 8.31 5.15 11.46
C MET A 89 7.23 4.85 10.41
N LEU A 90 6.37 3.86 10.66
CA LEU A 90 5.23 3.52 9.81
C LEU A 90 4.24 4.69 9.76
N ALA A 91 3.90 5.30 10.89
CA ALA A 91 3.00 6.45 10.94
C ALA A 91 3.53 7.64 10.12
N VAL A 92 4.82 7.96 10.26
CA VAL A 92 5.49 9.01 9.45
C VAL A 92 5.47 8.65 7.98
N PHE A 93 5.80 7.40 7.62
CA PHE A 93 5.76 6.94 6.23
C PHE A 93 4.37 7.07 5.61
N LEU A 94 3.33 6.65 6.33
CA LEU A 94 1.93 6.77 5.89
C LEU A 94 1.50 8.24 5.75
N PHE A 95 1.89 9.09 6.69
CA PHE A 95 1.60 10.53 6.63
C PHE A 95 2.25 11.19 5.40
N LEU A 96 3.53 10.87 5.14
CA LEU A 96 4.22 11.34 3.94
C LEU A 96 3.56 10.79 2.67
N GLY A 97 3.16 9.52 2.65
CA GLY A 97 2.43 8.93 1.52
C GLY A 97 1.10 9.62 1.20
N ILE A 98 0.31 9.96 2.22
CA ILE A 98 -0.94 10.74 2.02
C ILE A 98 -0.61 12.15 1.52
N SER A 99 0.44 12.77 2.06
CA SER A 99 0.87 14.12 1.64
C SER A 99 1.31 14.15 0.17
N THR A 100 2.05 13.14 -0.29
CA THR A 100 2.45 13.04 -1.70
C THR A 100 1.25 12.77 -2.60
N MET A 101 0.28 11.96 -2.18
CA MET A 101 -0.96 11.74 -2.92
C MET A 101 -1.80 13.02 -3.08
N PHE A 102 -1.94 13.82 -2.02
CA PHE A 102 -2.62 15.12 -2.13
C PHE A 102 -1.87 16.08 -3.06
N SER A 103 -0.54 16.13 -2.98
CA SER A 103 0.27 16.91 -3.91
C SER A 103 0.10 16.44 -5.36
N ALA A 104 0.04 15.13 -5.61
CA ALA A 104 -0.18 14.56 -6.94
C ALA A 104 -1.55 14.95 -7.50
N SER A 105 -2.61 14.89 -6.68
CA SER A 105 -3.94 15.37 -7.09
C SER A 105 -3.94 16.86 -7.43
N GLY A 106 -3.25 17.68 -6.63
CA GLY A 106 -3.06 19.11 -6.93
C GLY A 106 -2.34 19.34 -8.27
N ALA A 107 -1.32 18.53 -8.60
CA ALA A 107 -0.62 18.59 -9.87
C ALA A 107 -1.53 18.25 -11.05
N VAL A 108 -2.32 17.18 -10.95
CA VAL A 108 -3.30 16.78 -11.99
C VAL A 108 -4.27 17.91 -12.31
N PHE A 109 -4.82 18.59 -11.28
CA PHE A 109 -5.73 19.72 -11.49
C PHE A 109 -5.05 20.89 -12.21
N TYR A 110 -3.79 21.16 -11.86
CA TYR A 110 -3.05 22.27 -12.45
C TYR A 110 -2.60 22.00 -13.89
N GLU A 111 -2.06 20.80 -14.13
CA GLU A 111 -1.40 20.45 -15.40
C GLU A 111 -2.38 19.93 -16.45
N HIS A 112 -3.40 19.17 -16.04
CA HIS A 112 -4.34 18.53 -16.98
C HIS A 112 -5.72 19.20 -17.01
N LEU A 113 -6.16 19.82 -15.92
CA LEU A 113 -7.47 20.50 -15.86
C LEU A 113 -7.37 22.03 -15.93
N TYR A 114 -6.16 22.59 -15.91
CA TYR A 114 -5.90 24.02 -15.89
C TYR A 114 -6.63 24.76 -14.75
N LEU A 115 -6.81 24.09 -13.60
CA LEU A 115 -7.47 24.58 -12.39
C LEU A 115 -6.45 24.84 -11.26
N PRO A 116 -6.81 25.62 -10.22
CA PRO A 116 -5.91 25.87 -9.10
C PRO A 116 -5.55 24.58 -8.34
N LYS A 117 -4.27 24.41 -7.98
CA LYS A 117 -3.77 23.27 -7.18
C LYS A 117 -4.58 23.01 -5.91
N LYS A 118 -4.99 24.09 -5.24
CA LYS A 118 -5.80 24.03 -4.00
C LYS A 118 -7.13 23.30 -4.21
N ALA A 119 -7.74 23.41 -5.39
CA ALA A 119 -8.99 22.73 -5.70
C ALA A 119 -8.80 21.20 -5.79
N GLY A 120 -7.70 20.74 -6.41
CA GLY A 120 -7.37 19.31 -6.48
C GLY A 120 -7.08 18.71 -5.11
N ILE A 121 -6.26 19.40 -4.30
CA ILE A 121 -5.98 18.98 -2.92
C ILE A 121 -7.28 18.91 -2.08
N LEU A 122 -8.13 19.94 -2.15
CA LEU A 122 -9.40 19.96 -1.43
C LEU A 122 -10.34 18.84 -1.89
N ALA A 123 -10.43 18.59 -3.19
CA ALA A 123 -11.24 17.52 -3.74
C ALA A 123 -10.77 16.14 -3.24
N ALA A 124 -9.46 15.86 -3.28
CA ALA A 124 -8.89 14.63 -2.76
C ALA A 124 -9.14 14.46 -1.25
N TYR A 125 -8.95 15.54 -0.47
CA TYR A 125 -9.21 15.53 0.97
C TYR A 125 -10.67 15.22 1.28
N LEU A 126 -11.63 15.92 0.62
CA LEU A 126 -13.05 15.69 0.83
C LEU A 126 -13.46 14.25 0.45
N LEU A 127 -12.92 13.72 -0.64
CA LEU A 127 -13.21 12.37 -1.10
C LEU A 127 -12.71 11.33 -0.08
N VAL A 128 -11.51 11.51 0.47
CA VAL A 128 -11.00 10.63 1.55
C VAL A 128 -11.89 10.71 2.79
N VAL A 129 -12.28 11.90 3.22
CA VAL A 129 -13.17 12.06 4.39
C VAL A 129 -14.51 11.39 4.16
N ILE A 130 -15.12 11.56 2.98
CA ILE A 130 -16.42 10.95 2.64
C ILE A 130 -16.33 9.42 2.57
N LEU A 131 -15.24 8.86 2.06
CA LEU A 131 -15.09 7.40 1.96
C LEU A 131 -14.76 6.72 3.29
N LEU A 132 -14.14 7.45 4.22
CA LEU A 132 -13.77 6.92 5.54
C LEU A 132 -14.88 7.06 6.59
N LEU A 133 -15.82 8.00 6.40
CA LEU A 133 -17.01 8.18 7.24
C LEU A 133 -18.15 7.27 6.81
#